data_AF-A0A9E2RIZ1-F1
#
_entry.id   AF-A0A9E2RIZ1-F1
#
_cell.length_a   1.000
_cell.length_b   1.000
_cell.length_c   1.000
_cell.angle_alpha   90.00
_cell.angle_beta   90.00
_cell.angle_gamma   90.00
#
_symmetry.space_group_name_H-M   'P 1'
#
loop_
_entity.id
_entity.type
_entity.pdbx_description
1 polymer ?
#
loop_
_entity_poly.entity_id
_entity_poly.type
_entity_poly.pdbx_seq_one_letter_code
_entity_poly.pdbx_strand_id
1 'polypeptide(L)' 'MVHGQGDFTDGDCVWRIAEAGDWTRLHYEASRTIAFWIPAVIGPWIIRRTMREYLESSVAALEQIANQAAGSRP' A
#
# COMPACT_ATOMS: atom_id res chain seq x y z
N MET A 1 18.45 2.72 1.64
CA MET A 1 17.69 1.77 2.47
C MET A 1 18.48 1.51 3.74
N VAL A 2 17.91 1.79 4.92
CA VAL A 2 18.54 1.53 6.22
C VAL A 2 18.03 0.18 6.72
N HIS A 3 18.94 -0.74 7.06
CA HIS A 3 18.59 -2.01 7.69
C HIS A 3 18.28 -1.81 9.18
N GLY A 4 17.17 -2.36 9.67
CA GLY A 4 16.81 -2.34 11.10
C GLY A 4 15.80 -1.27 11.56
N GLN A 5 15.28 -0.44 10.65
CA GLN A 5 14.18 0.52 10.91
C GLN A 5 12.85 -0.01 10.34
N GLY A 6 12.53 -1.27 10.58
CA GLY A 6 11.21 -1.79 10.28
C GLY A 6 10.22 -1.35 11.34
N ASP A 7 9.26 -0.49 10.99
CA ASP A 7 8.14 -0.10 11.87
C ASP A 7 7.15 -1.26 12.15
N PHE A 8 7.39 -2.43 11.53
CA PHE A 8 6.55 -3.62 11.60
C PHE A 8 7.40 -4.85 11.92
N THR A 9 6.90 -5.71 12.81
CA THR A 9 7.55 -6.96 13.21
C THR A 9 7.27 -8.09 12.21
N ASP A 10 6.08 -8.05 11.60
CA ASP A 10 5.63 -9.04 10.63
C ASP A 10 4.56 -8.44 9.72
N GLY A 11 4.34 -9.02 8.55
CA GLY A 11 3.24 -8.64 7.69
C GLY A 11 3.15 -9.46 6.41
N ASP A 12 1.92 -9.64 5.95
CA ASP A 12 1.59 -10.27 4.68
C ASP A 12 0.86 -9.30 3.75
N CYS A 13 0.94 -9.60 2.47
CA CYS A 13 0.36 -8.78 1.43
C CYS A 13 -0.11 -9.67 0.28
N VAL A 14 -1.36 -9.49 -0.13
CA VAL A 14 -1.98 -10.19 -1.24
C VAL A 14 -2.45 -9.17 -2.26
N TRP A 15 -1.97 -9.33 -3.49
CA TRP A 15 -2.41 -8.55 -4.65
C TRP A 15 -3.24 -9.46 -5.54
N ARG A 16 -4.45 -9.04 -5.88
CA ARG A 16 -5.28 -9.73 -6.88
C ARG A 16 -5.52 -8.78 -8.04
N ILE A 17 -5.09 -9.19 -9.22
CA ILE A 17 -5.24 -8.44 -10.47
C ILE A 17 -6.32 -9.12 -11.29
N ALA A 18 -7.30 -8.37 -11.73
CA ALA A 18 -8.38 -8.86 -12.58
C ALA A 18 -8.64 -7.87 -13.73
N GLU A 19 -9.08 -8.40 -14.86
CA GLU A 19 -9.58 -7.59 -15.97
C GLU A 19 -10.90 -6.89 -15.56
N ALA A 20 -11.06 -5.64 -16.00
CA ALA A 20 -12.25 -4.84 -15.77
C ALA A 20 -12.59 -4.01 -17.02
N GLY A 21 -12.86 -4.70 -18.12
CA GLY A 21 -13.08 -4.07 -19.43
C GLY A 21 -11.80 -3.42 -19.94
N ASP A 22 -11.86 -2.13 -20.26
CA ASP A 22 -10.68 -1.34 -20.68
C ASP A 22 -9.73 -1.01 -19.52
N TRP A 23 -10.08 -1.42 -18.29
CA TRP A 23 -9.34 -1.14 -17.08
C TRP A 23 -8.80 -2.42 -16.44
N THR A 24 -7.77 -2.27 -15.62
CA THR A 24 -7.30 -3.34 -14.73
C THR A 24 -7.78 -3.04 -13.32
N ARG A 25 -8.43 -4.01 -12.67
CA ARG A 25 -8.81 -3.90 -11.27
C ARG A 25 -7.75 -4.53 -10.38
N LEU A 26 -7.21 -3.73 -9.49
CA LEU A 26 -6.27 -4.16 -8.46
C LEU A 26 -6.95 -4.20 -7.10
N HIS A 27 -7.06 -5.38 -6.50
CA HIS A 27 -7.43 -5.54 -5.11
C HIS A 27 -6.18 -5.73 -4.26
N TYR A 28 -5.93 -4.76 -3.38
CA TYR A 28 -4.86 -4.79 -2.41
C TYR A 28 -5.39 -5.18 -1.04
N GLU A 29 -4.80 -6.21 -0.45
CA GLU A 29 -5.06 -6.65 0.92
C GLU A 29 -3.73 -6.82 1.63
N ALA A 30 -3.58 -6.26 2.83
CA ALA A 30 -2.38 -6.43 3.62
C ALA A 30 -2.70 -6.45 5.11
N SER A 31 -1.97 -7.29 5.83
CA SER A 31 -1.98 -7.35 7.29
C SER A 31 -0.57 -7.08 7.80
N ARG A 32 -0.45 -6.28 8.86
CA ARG A 32 0.85 -5.91 9.44
C ARG A 32 0.75 -5.86 10.95
N THR A 33 1.77 -6.39 11.62
CA THR A 33 1.95 -6.30 13.06
C THR A 33 2.95 -5.21 13.37
N ILE A 34 2.55 -4.23 14.17
CA ILE A 34 3.36 -3.05 14.48
C ILE A 34 4.40 -3.41 15.55
N ALA A 35 5.64 -2.92 15.38
CA ALA A 35 6.76 -3.22 16.29
C ALA A 35 6.88 -2.26 17.48
N PHE A 36 6.13 -1.15 17.49
CA PHE A 36 6.27 -0.07 18.47
C PHE A 36 4.99 0.16 19.30
N TRP A 37 5.16 0.75 20.49
CA TRP A 37 4.07 1.06 21.41
C TRP A 37 3.18 2.18 20.86
N ILE A 38 1.86 1.97 20.92
CA ILE A 38 0.87 2.92 20.41
C ILE A 38 -0.02 3.38 21.58
N PRO A 39 -0.15 4.70 21.82
CA PRO A 39 -1.01 5.21 22.88
C PRO A 39 -2.46 4.77 22.67
N ALA A 40 -3.08 4.13 23.66
CA ALA A 40 -4.40 3.50 23.52
C ALA A 40 -5.54 4.45 23.08
N VAL A 41 -5.41 5.76 23.35
CA VAL A 41 -6.49 6.74 23.11
C VAL A 41 -6.51 7.28 21.68
N ILE A 42 -5.33 7.47 21.06
CA ILE A 42 -5.18 8.05 19.71
C ILE A 42 -4.64 7.04 18.68
N GLY A 43 -4.18 5.89 19.16
CA GLY A 43 -3.47 4.89 18.38
C GLY A 43 -4.21 4.40 17.15
N PRO A 44 -5.44 3.85 17.29
CA PRO A 44 -6.16 3.29 16.15
C PRO A 44 -6.41 4.31 15.03
N TRP A 45 -6.66 5.57 15.39
CA TRP A 45 -6.92 6.62 14.41
C TRP A 45 -5.67 7.03 13.64
N ILE A 46 -4.54 7.22 14.34
CA ILE A 46 -3.26 7.56 13.70
C ILE A 46 -2.81 6.45 12.77
N ILE A 47 -2.88 5.18 13.20
CA ILE A 47 -2.51 4.03 12.35
C ILE A 47 -3.34 4.03 11.06
N ARG A 48 -4.66 4.16 11.19
CA ARG A 48 -5.57 4.12 10.04
C ARG A 48 -5.28 5.26 9.06
N ARG A 49 -4.97 6.45 9.59
CA ARG A 49 -4.63 7.63 8.78
C ARG A 49 -3.30 7.44 8.05
N THR A 50 -2.23 7.08 8.76
CA THR A 50 -0.91 6.90 8.16
C THR A 50 -0.91 5.77 7.13
N MET A 51 -1.59 4.65 7.41
CA MET A 51 -1.73 3.56 6.45
C MET A 51 -2.50 3.99 5.20
N ARG A 52 -3.55 4.79 5.35
CA ARG A 52 -4.31 5.34 4.22
C ARG A 52 -3.44 6.25 3.36
N GLU A 53 -2.74 7.20 3.97
CA GLU A 53 -1.85 8.14 3.27
C GLU A 53 -0.74 7.40 2.51
N TYR A 54 -0.16 6.36 3.13
CA TYR A 54 0.85 5.50 2.50
C TYR A 54 0.28 4.71 1.31
N LEU A 55 -0.95 4.19 1.43
CA LEU A 55 -1.61 3.46 0.35
C LEU A 55 -1.97 4.37 -0.82
N GLU A 56 -2.55 5.54 -0.54
CA GLU A 56 -2.94 6.51 -1.56
C GLU A 56 -1.73 6.99 -2.38
N SER A 57 -0.61 7.29 -1.72
CA SER A 57 0.64 7.64 -2.42
C SER A 57 1.22 6.49 -3.25
N SER A 58 1.14 5.26 -2.74
CA SER A 58 1.62 4.07 -3.47
C SER A 58 0.78 3.77 -4.71
N VAL A 59 -0.55 3.91 -4.62
CA VAL A 59 -1.46 3.72 -5.76
C VAL A 59 -1.20 4.77 -6.84
N ALA A 60 -1.03 6.05 -6.46
CA ALA A 60 -0.75 7.09 -7.44
C ALA A 60 0.53 6.82 -8.24
N ALA A 61 1.59 6.33 -7.58
CA ALA A 61 2.83 5.95 -8.26
C ALA A 61 2.62 4.75 -9.20
N LEU A 62 1.86 3.73 -8.77
CA LEU A 62 1.54 2.57 -9.61
C LEU A 62 0.75 2.96 -10.86
N GLU A 63 -0.27 3.80 -10.71
CA GLU A 63 -1.08 4.31 -11.83
C GLU A 63 -0.22 5.12 -12.81
N GLN A 64 0.70 5.93 -12.31
CA GLN A 64 1.62 6.69 -13.16
C GLN A 64 2.51 5.75 -13.99
N ILE A 65 3.08 4.71 -13.38
CA ILE A 65 3.92 3.72 -14.08
C ILE A 65 3.08 2.92 -15.09
N ALA A 66 1.87 2.50 -14.73
CA ALA A 66 0.97 1.78 -15.62
C ALA A 66 0.60 2.61 -16.86
N ASN A 67 0.28 3.89 -16.67
CA ASN A 67 -0.04 4.81 -17.78
C ASN A 67 1.17 5.08 -18.69
N GLN A 68 2.37 5.18 -18.13
CA GLN A 68 3.60 5.29 -18.93
C GLN A 68 3.84 4.03 -19.77
N ALA A 69 3.67 2.85 -19.18
CA ALA A 69 3.81 1.58 -19.89
C ALA A 69 2.75 1.41 -20.99
N ALA A 70 1.50 1.81 -20.74
CA ALA A 70 0.43 1.77 -21.72
C ALA A 70 0.68 2.73 -22.89
N GLY A 71 1.16 3.94 -22.63
CA GLY A 71 1.52 4.92 -23.68
C GLY A 71 2.79 4.58 -24.46
N SER A 72 3.60 3.64 -23.97
CA SER A 72 4.85 3.19 -24.60
C SER A 72 4.67 1.95 -25.50
N ARG A 73 3.45 1.41 -25.57
CA ARG A 73 3.11 0.25 -26.40
C ARG A 73 2.70 0.75 -27.80
N PRO A 74 3.44 0.40 -28.88
CA PRO A 74 3.11 0.85 -30.25
C PRO A 74 1.79 0.28 -30.75
#